data_AF-A0A3D3G3C3-F1
#
_entry.id   AF-A0A3D3G3C3-F1
#
_cell.length_a   1.000
_cell.length_b   1.000
_cell.length_c   1.000
_cell.angle_alpha   90.00
_cell.angle_beta   90.00
_cell.angle_gamma   90.00
#
_symmetry.space_group_name_H-M   'P 1'
#
loop_
_entity.id
_entity.type
_entity.pdbx_description
1 polymer ?
#
loop_
_entity_poly.entity_id
_entity_poly.type
_entity_poly.pdbx_seq_one_letter_code
_entity_poly.pdbx_strand_id
1 'polypeptide(L)'
;LTDTPTGLGGEHNPPVMVYDTSGVYTDPRIKIDLKQGLPDVRKRWIEERADTEVLNQLSSEFGQARLKDITTAEIRFAHISQPRRAKAGKNVTQMHYAKQGIITPEMEYIA
;
A
#
# COMPACT_ATOMS: atom_id res chain seq x y z
N LEU A 1 -17.10 -3.30 24.67
CA LEU A 1 -18.41 -4.00 24.69
C LEU A 1 -18.89 -3.93 26.13
N THR A 2 -20.15 -3.56 26.36
CA THR A 2 -20.72 -3.61 27.72
C THR A 2 -20.87 -5.06 28.13
N ASP A 3 -20.65 -5.38 29.40
CA ASP A 3 -20.81 -6.74 29.92
C ASP A 3 -22.25 -7.25 29.73
N THR A 4 -22.39 -8.54 29.46
CA THR A 4 -23.70 -9.18 29.24
C THR A 4 -24.38 -9.37 30.59
N PRO A 5 -25.54 -8.77 30.87
CA PRO A 5 -26.19 -8.90 32.16
C PRO A 5 -26.69 -10.35 32.37
N THR A 6 -26.08 -11.05 33.33
CA THR A 6 -26.51 -12.38 33.79
C THR A 6 -27.07 -12.28 35.21
N GLY A 7 -27.90 -13.24 35.61
CA GLY A 7 -28.56 -13.25 36.94
C GLY A 7 -27.60 -13.28 38.14
N LEU A 8 -26.28 -13.42 37.93
CA LEU A 8 -25.25 -13.51 38.95
C LEU A 8 -24.16 -12.42 38.86
N GLY A 9 -24.39 -11.32 38.11
CA GLY A 9 -23.52 -10.14 38.18
C GLY A 9 -22.75 -9.77 36.92
N GLY A 10 -23.23 -10.17 35.74
CA GLY A 10 -22.68 -9.73 34.46
C GLY A 10 -21.49 -10.56 33.97
N GLU A 11 -21.52 -10.95 32.70
CA GLU A 11 -20.44 -11.69 32.04
C GLU A 11 -19.61 -10.73 31.17
N HIS A 12 -18.30 -10.73 31.37
CA HIS A 12 -17.40 -9.85 30.63
C HIS A 12 -17.29 -10.26 29.16
N ASN A 13 -17.50 -9.29 28.26
CA ASN A 13 -17.39 -9.53 26.83
C ASN A 13 -15.95 -9.29 26.34
N PRO A 14 -15.24 -10.32 25.83
CA PRO A 14 -13.90 -10.14 25.28
C PRO A 14 -13.94 -9.21 24.05
N PRO A 15 -12.81 -8.55 23.74
CA PRO A 15 -12.73 -7.70 22.55
C PRO A 15 -12.97 -8.52 21.27
N VAL A 16 -13.70 -7.91 20.33
CA VAL A 16 -13.96 -8.50 19.01
C VAL A 16 -12.97 -7.91 18.01
N MET A 17 -12.20 -8.79 17.36
CA MET A 17 -11.32 -8.39 16.27
C MET A 17 -12.15 -8.14 15.00
N VAL A 18 -12.02 -6.95 14.43
CA VAL A 18 -12.74 -6.55 13.21
C VAL A 18 -11.72 -6.18 12.15
N TYR A 19 -11.98 -6.60 10.91
CA TYR A 19 -11.16 -6.20 9.77
C TYR A 19 -11.32 -4.71 9.50
N ASP A 20 -10.19 -3.99 9.46
CA ASP A 20 -10.16 -2.54 9.30
C ASP A 20 -9.41 -2.14 8.02
N THR A 21 -10.14 -1.57 7.06
CA THR A 21 -9.60 -1.06 5.80
C THR A 21 -9.29 0.44 5.83
N SER A 22 -9.49 1.11 6.97
CA SER A 22 -9.24 2.54 7.10
C SER A 22 -7.74 2.89 7.03
N GLY A 23 -6.85 1.92 7.23
CA GLY A 23 -5.41 2.10 7.09
C GLY A 23 -4.84 3.10 8.10
N VAL A 24 -3.83 3.87 7.69
CA VAL A 24 -3.14 4.81 8.61
C VAL A 24 -4.01 5.98 9.09
N TYR A 25 -5.19 6.19 8.50
CA TYR A 25 -6.07 7.31 8.85
C TYR A 25 -6.71 7.18 10.24
N THR A 26 -6.78 5.97 10.80
CA THR A 26 -7.31 5.72 12.15
C THR A 26 -6.21 5.43 13.18
N ASP A 27 -4.93 5.35 12.77
CA ASP A 27 -3.84 5.16 13.72
C ASP A 27 -3.50 6.49 14.40
N PRO A 28 -3.75 6.64 15.72
CA PRO A 28 -3.52 7.90 16.43
C PRO A 28 -2.03 8.27 16.53
N ARG A 29 -1.12 7.36 16.19
CA ARG A 29 0.33 7.59 16.22
C ARG A 29 0.87 8.17 14.92
N ILE A 30 0.07 8.19 13.85
CA ILE A 30 0.52 8.62 12.53
C ILE A 30 0.00 10.04 12.26
N LYS A 31 0.94 10.97 12.01
CA LYS A 31 0.60 12.30 11.52
C LYS A 31 0.42 12.27 10.00
N ILE A 32 -0.79 12.51 9.54
CA ILE A 32 -1.13 12.51 8.11
C ILE A 32 -0.77 13.87 7.48
N ASP A 33 -0.02 13.84 6.38
CA ASP A 33 0.20 14.98 5.49
C ASP A 33 -0.17 14.60 4.05
N LEU A 34 -1.25 15.20 3.55
CA LEU A 34 -1.78 14.93 2.21
C LEU A 34 -0.80 15.33 1.09
N LYS A 35 0.10 16.29 1.34
CA LYS A 35 1.09 16.71 0.34
C LYS A 35 2.24 15.73 0.22
N GLN A 36 2.53 14.99 1.30
CA GLN A 36 3.56 13.95 1.34
C GLN A 36 3.05 12.59 0.86
N GLY A 37 1.74 12.34 1.01
CA GLY A 37 1.14 11.04 0.74
C GLY A 37 1.37 10.05 1.87
N LEU A 38 1.01 8.79 1.63
CA LEU A 38 1.15 7.73 2.63
C LEU A 38 2.56 7.12 2.61
N PRO A 39 3.04 6.59 3.75
CA PRO A 39 4.30 5.86 3.80
C PRO A 39 4.31 4.66 2.84
N ASP A 40 5.43 4.46 2.14
CA ASP A 40 5.59 3.33 1.23
C ASP A 40 6.02 2.06 2.00
N VAL A 41 5.03 1.38 2.58
CA VAL A 41 5.25 0.17 3.39
C VAL A 41 5.68 -1.05 2.58
N ARG A 42 5.48 -1.04 1.26
CA ARG A 42 5.75 -2.19 0.37
C ARG A 42 7.05 -2.06 -0.40
N LYS A 43 7.68 -0.89 -0.44
CA LYS A 43 8.92 -0.63 -1.18
C LYS A 43 9.96 -1.72 -1.02
N ARG A 44 10.27 -2.06 0.23
CA ARG A 44 11.28 -3.04 0.60
C ARG A 44 10.98 -4.43 -0.01
N TRP A 45 9.74 -4.90 0.13
CA TRP A 45 9.33 -6.20 -0.43
C TRP A 45 9.46 -6.25 -1.96
N ILE A 46 9.20 -5.13 -2.64
CA ILE A 46 9.34 -5.05 -4.10
C ILE A 46 10.82 -4.95 -4.50
N GLU A 47 11.66 -4.28 -3.71
CA GLU A 47 13.11 -4.17 -3.96
C GLU A 47 13.83 -5.51 -3.76
N GLU A 48 13.50 -6.26 -2.71
CA GLU A 48 14.12 -7.54 -2.38
C GLU A 48 13.94 -8.61 -3.47
N ARG A 49 12.85 -8.55 -4.26
CA ARG A 49 12.63 -9.47 -5.40
C ARG A 49 13.59 -9.28 -6.57
N ALA A 50 14.22 -8.11 -6.69
CA ALA A 50 15.21 -7.77 -7.72
C ALA A 50 14.77 -8.03 -9.18
N ASP A 51 13.47 -8.04 -9.46
CA ASP A 51 12.86 -8.31 -10.78
C ASP A 51 12.25 -7.05 -11.44
N THR A 52 12.30 -5.92 -10.74
CA THR A 52 11.88 -4.60 -11.23
C THR A 52 13.05 -3.65 -11.36
N GLU A 53 12.90 -2.64 -12.21
CA GLU A 53 13.81 -1.50 -12.36
C GLU A 53 13.05 -0.19 -12.22
N VAL A 54 13.73 0.83 -11.67
CA VAL A 54 13.18 2.19 -11.53
C VAL A 54 13.41 2.93 -12.84
N LEU A 55 12.39 3.63 -13.31
CA LEU A 55 12.47 4.46 -14.50
C LEU A 55 12.83 5.90 -14.11
N ASN A 56 13.68 6.52 -14.93
CA ASN A 56 14.10 7.90 -14.72
C ASN A 56 12.95 8.92 -14.85
N GLN A 57 11.90 8.55 -15.59
CA GLN A 57 10.75 9.41 -15.86
C GLN A 57 9.46 8.60 -16.07
N LEU A 58 8.33 9.30 -16.05
CA LEU A 58 7.04 8.76 -16.47
C LEU A 58 7.13 8.25 -17.91
N SER A 59 6.68 7.02 -18.14
CA SER A 59 6.70 6.39 -19.46
C SER A 59 5.42 6.58 -20.27
N SER A 60 4.31 6.93 -19.62
CA SER A 60 3.04 7.13 -20.32
C SER A 60 2.95 8.53 -20.95
N GLU A 61 2.37 8.61 -22.15
CA GLU A 61 2.12 9.87 -22.84
C GLU A 61 1.29 10.83 -21.97
N PHE A 62 0.22 10.33 -21.35
CA PHE A 62 -0.62 11.10 -20.43
C PHE A 62 0.19 11.65 -19.24
N GLY A 63 1.03 10.83 -18.61
CA GLY A 63 1.87 11.25 -17.48
C GLY A 63 2.86 12.33 -17.87
N GLN A 64 3.49 12.20 -19.04
CA GLN A 64 4.43 13.21 -19.57
C GLN A 64 3.72 14.52 -19.94
N ALA A 65 2.53 14.45 -20.54
CA ALA A 65 1.73 15.64 -20.85
C ALA A 65 1.34 16.40 -19.58
N ARG A 66 0.87 15.69 -18.54
CA ARG A 66 0.50 16.30 -17.24
C ARG A 66 1.70 16.87 -16.49
N LEU A 67 2.89 16.27 -16.64
CA LEU A 67 4.11 16.79 -16.02
C LEU A 67 4.52 18.16 -16.59
N LYS A 68 4.26 18.40 -17.89
CA LYS A 68 4.60 19.64 -18.59
C LYS A 68 3.52 20.73 -18.48
N ASP A 69 2.32 20.37 -18.04
CA ASP A 69 1.19 21.29 -17.93
C ASP A 69 1.35 22.23 -16.73
N ILE A 70 1.48 23.53 -17.00
CA ILE A 70 1.69 24.55 -15.97
C ILE A 70 0.40 24.78 -15.16
N THR A 71 -0.78 24.60 -15.77
CA THR A 71 -2.08 24.85 -15.12
C THR A 71 -2.35 23.89 -13.96
N THR A 72 -1.72 22.72 -13.98
CA THR A 72 -1.85 21.70 -12.92
C THR A 72 -0.70 21.75 -11.92
N ALA A 73 0.23 22.71 -12.02
CA ALA A 73 1.41 22.76 -11.18
C ALA A 73 1.11 22.84 -9.69
N GLU A 74 0.11 23.64 -9.31
CA GLU A 74 -0.26 23.89 -7.91
C GLU A 74 -0.92 22.68 -7.23
N ILE A 75 -1.51 21.77 -8.01
CA ILE A 75 -2.20 20.58 -7.51
C ILE A 75 -1.35 19.31 -7.61
N ARG A 76 -0.12 19.40 -8.12
CA ARG A 76 0.79 18.24 -8.17
C ARG A 76 1.32 17.93 -6.77
N PHE A 77 1.33 16.65 -6.42
CA PHE A 77 2.00 16.17 -5.21
C PHE A 77 3.48 16.53 -5.26
N ALA A 78 4.03 16.98 -4.12
CA ALA A 78 5.43 17.39 -4.01
C ALA A 78 6.41 16.23 -4.29
N HIS A 79 5.97 15.00 -4.00
CA HIS A 79 6.77 13.79 -4.17
C HIS A 79 6.21 12.96 -5.33
N ILE A 80 6.82 13.10 -6.51
CA ILE A 80 6.58 12.19 -7.62
C ILE A 80 7.52 11.00 -7.44
N SER A 81 6.99 9.89 -6.92
CA SER A 81 7.73 8.63 -6.88
C SER A 81 8.04 8.16 -8.31
N GLN A 82 9.30 7.83 -8.55
CA GLN A 82 9.72 7.29 -9.84
C GLN A 82 9.01 5.96 -10.11
N PRO A 83 8.40 5.77 -11.29
CA PRO A 83 7.68 4.55 -11.60
C PRO A 83 8.66 3.39 -11.75
N ARG A 84 8.20 2.17 -11.43
CA ARG A 84 8.95 0.93 -11.63
C ARG A 84 8.32 0.11 -12.73
N ARG A 85 9.13 -0.66 -13.45
CA ARG A 85 8.67 -1.68 -14.39
C ARG A 85 9.38 -3.01 -14.16
N ALA A 86 8.80 -4.09 -14.66
CA ALA A 86 9.50 -5.37 -14.72
C ALA A 86 10.77 -5.25 -15.58
N LYS A 87 11.85 -5.89 -15.14
CA LYS A 87 13.05 -6.08 -15.97
C LYS A 87 12.70 -6.90 -17.22
N ALA A 88 13.48 -6.75 -18.28
CA ALA A 88 13.30 -7.54 -19.49
C ALA A 88 13.28 -9.05 -19.19
N GLY A 89 12.26 -9.74 -19.72
CA GLY A 89 12.07 -11.19 -19.50
C GLY A 89 11.55 -11.60 -18.12
N LYS A 90 11.19 -10.64 -17.24
CA LYS A 90 10.57 -10.92 -15.94
C LYS A 90 9.07 -10.66 -15.97
N ASN A 91 8.33 -11.42 -15.17
CA ASN A 91 6.91 -11.20 -14.92
C ASN A 91 6.74 -10.96 -13.42
N VAL A 92 6.03 -9.89 -13.06
CA VAL A 92 5.94 -9.40 -11.68
C VAL A 92 4.57 -9.61 -11.03
N THR A 93 3.68 -10.34 -11.71
CA THR A 93 2.31 -10.56 -11.24
C THR A 93 2.27 -11.59 -10.10
N GLN A 94 1.36 -11.42 -9.15
CA GLN A 94 1.17 -12.40 -8.06
C GLN A 94 0.82 -13.81 -8.59
N MET A 95 0.06 -13.87 -9.69
CA MET A 95 -0.23 -15.12 -10.38
C MET A 95 1.04 -15.83 -10.89
N HIS A 96 2.02 -15.09 -11.39
CA HIS A 96 3.29 -15.65 -11.86
C HIS A 96 4.06 -16.31 -10.70
N TYR A 97 4.19 -15.61 -9.58
CA TYR A 97 4.85 -16.16 -8.38
C TYR A 97 4.12 -17.39 -7.84
N ALA A 98 2.79 -17.33 -7.73
CA ALA A 98 1.98 -18.44 -7.25
C ALA A 98 2.14 -19.70 -8.11
N LYS A 99 2.15 -19.55 -9.45
CA LYS A 99 2.37 -20.67 -10.38
C LYS A 99 3.76 -21.29 -10.29
N GLN A 100 4.74 -20.56 -9.75
CA GLN A 100 6.08 -21.06 -9.46
C GLN A 100 6.23 -21.62 -8.05
N GLY A 101 5.17 -21.61 -7.23
CA GLY A 101 5.23 -22.01 -5.83
C GLY A 101 5.94 -21.01 -4.92
N ILE A 102 6.10 -19.76 -5.36
CA ILE A 102 6.74 -18.70 -4.57
C ILE A 102 5.66 -17.99 -3.75
N ILE A 103 5.80 -18.02 -2.42
CA ILE A 103 4.97 -17.24 -1.49
C ILE A 103 5.62 -15.86 -1.33
N THR A 104 4.89 -14.80 -1.70
CA THR A 104 5.38 -13.43 -1.54
C THR A 104 4.98 -12.85 -0.17
N PRO A 105 5.66 -11.80 0.33
CA PRO A 105 5.24 -11.10 1.55
C PRO A 105 3.79 -10.58 1.46
N GLU A 106 3.32 -10.25 0.25
CA GLU A 106 1.93 -9.85 0.05
C GLU A 106 0.94 -11.00 0.23
N MET A 107 1.33 -12.25 -0.09
CA MET A 107 0.50 -13.44 0.16
C MET A 107 0.47 -13.78 1.66
N GLU A 108 1.58 -13.65 2.37
CA GLU A 108 1.64 -13.84 3.82
C GLU A 108 0.83 -12.77 4.56
N TYR A 109 0.90 -11.51 4.12
CA TYR A 109 0.18 -10.40 4.76
C TYR A 109 -1.35 -10.56 4.74
N ILE A 110 -1.90 -11.26 3.75
CA ILE A 110 -3.35 -11.48 3.60
C ILE A 110 -3.84 -12.82 4.16
N ALA A 111 -2.94 -13.72 4.56
CA ALA A 111 -3.27 -15.06 5.04
C ALA A 111 -3.88 -15.03 6.45
#